data_AF-A0A920W4S3-F1
#
_entry.id   AF-A0A920W4S3-F1
#
_cell.length_a   1.000
_cell.length_b   1.000
_cell.length_c   1.000
_cell.angle_alpha   90.00
_cell.angle_beta   90.00
_cell.angle_gamma   90.00
#
_symmetry.space_group_name_H-M   'P 1'
#
loop_
_entity.id
_entity.type
_entity.pdbx_description
1 polymer ?
#
loop_
_entity_poly.entity_id
_entity_poly.type
_entity_poly.pdbx_seq_one_letter_code
_entity_poly.pdbx_strand_id
1 'polypeptide(L)'
;MSVFYRAFWLAESRDAWVGPMLQDPTGSAGRFLGNQVEIAAIWQLLPSLNAEIGYAHFYKGSFIDNISGPFVPVVDSNFFYAAWTFRTSL
;
A
#
# COMPACT_ATOMS: atom_id res chain seq x y z
N MET A 1 -18.37 -0.68 5.91
CA MET A 1 -17.04 -0.23 6.37
C MET A 1 -16.16 -1.46 6.47
N SER A 2 -14.89 -1.35 6.05
CA SER A 2 -13.91 -2.42 6.06
C SER A 2 -12.59 -1.94 6.65
N VAL A 3 -11.88 -2.87 7.29
CA VAL A 3 -10.51 -2.68 7.78
C VAL A 3 -9.68 -3.87 7.34
N PHE A 4 -8.52 -3.62 6.78
CA PHE A 4 -7.58 -4.66 6.35
C PHE A 4 -6.20 -4.40 6.93
N TYR A 5 -5.54 -5.48 7.32
CA TYR A 5 -4.12 -5.50 7.64
C TYR A 5 -3.43 -6.49 6.71
N ARG A 6 -2.30 -6.07 6.12
CA ARG A 6 -1.48 -6.90 5.23
C ARG A 6 -0.02 -6.72 5.58
N ALA A 7 0.76 -7.79 5.44
CA ALA A 7 2.21 -7.76 5.55
C ALA A 7 2.81 -8.35 4.28
N PHE A 8 3.90 -7.75 3.79
CA PHE A 8 4.46 -8.05 2.47
C PHE A 8 5.92 -8.49 2.58
N TRP A 9 6.26 -9.55 1.85
CA TRP A 9 7.61 -10.05 1.68
C TRP A 9 7.91 -10.31 0.21
N LEU A 10 9.17 -10.14 -0.18
CA LEU A 10 9.70 -10.75 -1.39
C LEU A 10 9.68 -12.27 -1.27
N ALA A 11 9.48 -12.97 -2.39
CA ALA A 11 9.52 -14.43 -2.42
C ALA A 11 10.93 -14.93 -2.09
N GLU A 12 11.97 -14.31 -2.68
CA GLU A 12 13.38 -14.53 -2.36
C GLU A 12 14.10 -13.21 -2.01
N SER A 13 15.23 -13.28 -1.31
CA SER A 13 15.97 -12.07 -0.89
C SER A 13 16.61 -11.28 -2.05
N ARG A 14 16.79 -11.93 -3.21
CA ARG A 14 17.36 -11.31 -4.41
C ARG A 14 16.31 -10.87 -5.42
N ASP A 15 15.03 -11.10 -5.13
CA ASP A 15 13.96 -10.68 -6.03
C ASP A 15 13.85 -9.16 -6.08
N ALA A 16 13.36 -8.66 -7.21
CA ALA A 16 13.05 -7.25 -7.36
C ALA A 16 11.64 -6.96 -6.80
N TRP A 17 11.51 -5.86 -6.07
CA TRP A 17 10.22 -5.22 -5.86
C TRP A 17 9.87 -4.39 -7.11
N VAL A 18 9.09 -5.01 -8.00
CA VAL A 18 8.90 -4.53 -9.38
C VAL A 18 8.25 -3.15 -9.47
N GLY A 19 7.26 -2.84 -8.62
CA GLY A 19 6.55 -1.55 -8.70
C GLY A 19 7.49 -0.33 -8.58
N PRO A 20 8.33 -0.27 -7.53
CA PRO A 20 9.34 0.78 -7.38
C PRO A 20 10.66 0.54 -8.11
N MET A 21 10.82 -0.61 -8.79
CA MET A 21 12.07 -1.05 -9.43
C MET A 21 13.26 -1.11 -8.45
N LEU A 22 13.02 -1.59 -7.22
CA LEU A 22 14.05 -1.76 -6.20
C LEU A 22 14.51 -3.21 -6.12
N GLN A 23 15.83 -3.44 -6.12
CA GLN A 23 16.41 -4.77 -6.00
C GLN A 23 17.78 -4.68 -5.30
N ASP A 24 18.02 -5.54 -4.31
CA ASP A 24 19.36 -5.80 -3.78
C ASP A 24 19.89 -7.12 -4.34
N PRO A 25 20.82 -7.10 -5.33
CA PRO A 25 21.37 -8.32 -5.93
C PRO A 25 22.12 -9.22 -4.95
N THR A 26 22.60 -8.67 -3.82
CA THR A 26 23.31 -9.44 -2.80
C THR A 26 22.36 -10.23 -1.90
N GLY A 27 21.13 -9.72 -1.73
CA GLY A 27 20.12 -10.23 -0.80
C GLY A 27 20.33 -9.81 0.67
N SER A 28 21.25 -8.88 0.93
CA SER A 28 21.58 -8.37 2.28
C SER A 28 20.48 -7.53 2.91
N ALA A 29 19.66 -6.86 2.09
CA ALA A 29 18.54 -6.04 2.54
C ALA A 29 17.43 -6.86 3.21
N GLY A 30 17.42 -8.18 3.00
CA GLY A 30 16.40 -9.09 3.51
C GLY A 30 15.19 -9.16 2.57
N ARG A 31 14.01 -9.49 3.12
CA ARG A 31 12.81 -9.76 2.32
C ARG A 31 11.58 -8.98 2.75
N PHE A 32 11.58 -8.39 3.94
CA PHE A 32 10.39 -7.78 4.51
C PHE A 32 10.17 -6.38 3.95
N LEU A 33 9.10 -6.22 3.16
CA LEU A 33 8.76 -4.96 2.51
C LEU A 33 8.02 -4.01 3.45
N GLY A 34 7.22 -4.53 4.38
CA GLY A 34 6.48 -3.71 5.33
C GLY A 34 5.08 -4.21 5.66
N ASN A 35 4.34 -3.38 6.39
CA ASN A 35 2.95 -3.61 6.79
C ASN A 35 2.03 -2.55 6.20
N GLN A 36 0.80 -2.90 5.86
CA GLN A 36 -0.23 -1.96 5.44
C GLN A 36 -1.49 -2.09 6.29
N VAL A 37 -2.02 -0.96 6.72
CA VAL A 37 -3.39 -0.84 7.24
C VAL A 37 -4.21 -0.09 6.21
N GLU A 38 -5.41 -0.59 5.91
CA GLU A 38 -6.37 0.06 5.02
C GLU A 38 -7.74 0.12 5.68
N ILE A 39 -8.42 1.26 5.53
CA ILE A 39 -9.77 1.50 6.03
C ILE A 39 -10.58 2.09 4.89
N ALA A 40 -11.78 1.56 4.67
CA ALA A 40 -12.70 2.10 3.66
C ALA A 40 -14.15 2.11 4.16
N ALA A 41 -14.91 3.08 3.69
CA ALA A 41 -16.34 3.20 3.99
C ALA A 41 -17.10 3.63 2.74
N ILE A 42 -18.25 2.98 2.53
CA ILE A 42 -19.12 3.18 1.38
C ILE A 42 -20.51 3.54 1.91
N TRP A 43 -21.13 4.54 1.31
CA TRP A 43 -22.47 5.01 1.66
C TRP A 43 -23.31 5.19 0.40
N GLN A 44 -24.56 4.75 0.45
CA GLN A 44 -25.55 5.11 -0.56
C GLN A 44 -26.14 6.47 -0.20
N LEU A 45 -25.80 7.53 -0.95
CA LEU A 45 -26.35 8.86 -0.71
C LEU A 45 -27.74 9.03 -1.34
N LEU A 46 -27.94 8.44 -2.51
CA LEU A 46 -29.21 8.41 -3.24
C LEU A 46 -29.40 7.01 -3.85
N PRO A 47 -30.61 6.60 -4.27
CA PRO A 47 -30.82 5.30 -4.91
C PRO A 47 -29.86 5.02 -6.08
N SER A 48 -29.50 6.05 -6.83
CA SER A 48 -28.58 6.02 -7.97
C SER A 48 -27.14 6.45 -7.66
N LEU A 49 -26.81 6.86 -6.43
CA LEU A 49 -25.49 7.42 -6.09
C LEU A 49 -24.89 6.77 -4.84
N ASN A 50 -23.71 6.17 -5.00
CA ASN A 50 -22.87 5.72 -3.91
C ASN A 50 -21.62 6.60 -3.77
N ALA A 51 -21.23 6.86 -2.54
CA ALA A 51 -19.97 7.50 -2.17
C ALA A 51 -19.06 6.48 -1.52
N GLU A 52 -17.76 6.60 -1.74
CA GLU A 52 -16.74 5.82 -1.04
C GLU A 52 -15.59 6.73 -0.64
N ILE A 53 -15.05 6.52 0.55
CA ILE A 53 -13.73 7.04 0.92
C ILE A 53 -12.87 5.90 1.44
N GLY A 54 -11.57 6.03 1.24
CA GLY A 54 -10.63 5.10 1.84
C GLY A 54 -9.26 5.72 2.09
N TYR A 55 -8.55 5.08 3.01
CA TYR A 55 -7.22 5.46 3.45
C TYR A 55 -6.36 4.22 3.64
N ALA A 56 -5.10 4.28 3.19
CA ALA A 56 -4.10 3.28 3.44
C ALA A 56 -2.81 3.92 3.98
N HIS A 57 -2.23 3.26 4.98
CA HIS A 57 -0.91 3.59 5.51
C HIS A 57 0.01 2.39 5.34
N PHE A 58 1.16 2.60 4.71
CA PHE A 58 2.18 1.58 4.50
C PHE A 58 3.43 1.90 5.31
N TYR A 59 3.62 1.12 6.37
CA TYR A 59 4.80 1.10 7.23
C TYR A 59 5.92 0.37 6.49
N LYS A 60 6.98 1.08 6.13
CA LYS A 60 8.09 0.50 5.38
C LYS A 60 8.86 -0.49 6.28
N GLY A 61 9.27 -1.61 5.67
CA GLY A 61 9.99 -2.68 6.33
C GLY A 61 11.49 -2.64 6.06
N SER A 62 12.20 -3.56 6.72
CA SER A 62 13.67 -3.60 6.73
C SER A 62 14.31 -3.66 5.34
N PHE A 63 13.66 -4.27 4.34
CA PHE A 63 14.19 -4.29 2.97
C PHE A 63 14.39 -2.88 2.42
N ILE A 64 13.41 -2.01 2.64
CA ILE A 64 13.43 -0.64 2.13
C ILE A 64 14.41 0.21 2.93
N ASP A 65 14.47 0.02 4.25
CA ASP A 65 15.44 0.68 5.13
C ASP A 65 16.88 0.37 4.70
N ASN A 66 17.17 -0.91 4.48
CA ASN A 66 18.52 -1.38 4.18
C ASN A 66 18.98 -0.97 2.77
N ILE A 67 18.08 -1.00 1.76
CA ILE A 67 18.45 -0.66 0.38
C ILE A 67 18.56 0.86 0.14
N SER A 68 17.86 1.68 0.92
CA SER A 68 17.89 3.16 0.76
C SER A 68 19.19 3.79 1.27
N GLY A 69 19.94 3.08 2.12
CA GLY A 69 21.18 3.54 2.71
C GLY A 69 20.98 4.59 3.83
N PRO A 70 22.03 4.91 4.60
CA PRO A 70 21.92 5.69 5.85
C PRO A 70 21.56 7.17 5.67
N PHE A 71 21.65 7.70 4.44
CA PHE A 71 21.45 9.12 4.16
C PHE A 71 20.11 9.46 3.50
N VAL A 72 19.28 8.45 3.22
CA VAL A 72 17.96 8.63 2.62
C VAL A 72 16.91 8.32 3.69
N PRO A 73 16.20 9.34 4.21
CA PRO A 73 15.12 9.10 5.17
C PRO A 73 14.04 8.21 4.56
N VAL A 74 13.84 7.04 5.16
CA VAL A 74 12.75 6.15 4.79
C VAL A 74 11.51 6.57 5.57
N VAL A 75 10.63 7.30 4.88
CA VAL A 75 9.36 7.79 5.44
C VAL A 75 8.20 6.92 4.96
N ASP A 76 7.23 6.63 5.81
CA ASP A 76 6.07 5.80 5.45
C ASP A 76 5.19 6.41 4.36
N SER A 77 4.47 5.55 3.63
CA SER A 77 3.60 6.00 2.54
C SER A 77 2.14 6.10 2.99
N ASN A 78 1.46 7.16 2.56
CA ASN A 78 0.05 7.39 2.82
C ASN A 78 -0.70 7.50 1.49
N PHE A 79 -1.86 6.86 1.39
CA PHE A 79 -2.75 6.99 0.24
C PHE A 79 -4.17 7.27 0.74
N PHE A 80 -4.82 8.26 0.15
CA PHE A 80 -6.20 8.62 0.44
C PHE A 80 -6.96 8.77 -0.86
N TYR A 81 -8.20 8.31 -0.89
CA TYR A 81 -9.09 8.49 -2.02
C TYR A 81 -10.53 8.76 -1.59
N ALA A 82 -11.26 9.39 -2.50
CA ALA A 82 -12.70 9.49 -2.48
C ALA A 82 -13.24 9.17 -3.88
N ALA A 83 -14.34 8.44 -3.96
CA ALA A 83 -14.96 8.02 -5.19
C ALA A 83 -16.48 8.16 -5.14
N TRP A 84 -17.09 8.36 -6.30
CA TRP A 84 -18.53 8.49 -6.48
C TRP A 84 -18.96 7.59 -7.63
N THR A 85 -19.95 6.74 -7.40
CA THR A 85 -20.49 5.83 -8.43
C THR A 85 -21.94 6.13 -8.67
N PHE A 86 -22.27 6.50 -9.91
CA PHE A 86 -23.64 6.68 -10.39
C PHE A 86 -24.13 5.43 -11.11
N ARG A 87 -25.35 4.98 -10.79
CA ARG A 87 -26.05 3.90 -11.52
C ARG A 87 -27.37 4.42 -12.07
N THR A 88 -27.57 4.23 -13.36
CA THR A 88 -28.83 4.48 -14.08
C THR A 88 -29.35 3.15 -14.60
N SER A 89 -30.66 2.95 -14.54
CA SER A 89 -31.36 1.82 -15.17
C SER A 89 -31.67 2.21 -16.62
N LEU A 90 -30.82 1.78 -17.56
CA LEU A 90 -31.13 1.74 -18.99
C LEU A 90 -31.51 0.31 -19.38
#